data_AF-A0A1J3JC51-F1
#
_entry.id   AF-A0A1J3JC51-F1
#
_cell.length_a   1.000
_cell.length_b   1.000
_cell.length_c   1.000
_cell.angle_alpha   90.00
_cell.angle_beta   90.00
_cell.angle_gamma   90.00
#
_symmetry.space_group_name_H-M   'P 1'
#
loop_
_entity.id
_entity.type
_entity.pdbx_description
1 polymer ?
#
loop_
_entity_poly.entity_id
_entity_poly.type
_entity_poly.pdbx_seq_one_letter_code
_entity_poly.pdbx_strand_id
1 'polypeptide(L)'
;IIIFLIHNQRMAISLSFSIIILTTLLISLNPALIKSEEGIDVLLPISLNLTVLTDPLSISTASHDFGNITDENPGAVLCPSSTAEVTRLLHFANGGFSYGGG
;
A
#
# COMPACT_ATOMS: atom_id res chain seq x y z
N ILE A 1 -40.29 -3.42 -36.10
CA ILE A 1 -38.89 -2.95 -36.16
C ILE A 1 -38.53 -2.09 -34.94
N ILE A 2 -39.23 -0.98 -34.66
CA ILE A 2 -38.93 -0.09 -33.52
C ILE A 2 -39.07 -0.79 -32.14
N ILE A 3 -40.13 -1.58 -31.94
CA ILE A 3 -40.35 -2.31 -30.66
C ILE A 3 -39.23 -3.35 -30.41
N PHE A 4 -38.76 -4.04 -31.45
CA PHE A 4 -37.66 -5.01 -31.36
C PHE A 4 -36.33 -4.34 -30.99
N LEU A 5 -36.05 -3.16 -31.56
CA LEU A 5 -34.88 -2.37 -31.21
C LEU A 5 -34.90 -1.90 -29.75
N ILE A 6 -36.05 -1.43 -29.25
CA ILE A 6 -36.21 -1.00 -27.85
C ILE A 6 -36.00 -2.17 -26.88
N HIS A 7 -36.53 -3.35 -27.21
CA HIS A 7 -36.37 -4.55 -26.38
C HIS A 7 -34.90 -5.00 -26.31
N ASN A 8 -34.19 -4.97 -27.44
CA ASN A 8 -32.78 -5.36 -27.51
C ASN A 8 -31.87 -4.37 -26.76
N GLN A 9 -32.15 -3.06 -26.85
CA GLN A 9 -31.45 -2.03 -26.08
C GLN A 9 -31.68 -2.18 -24.56
N ARG A 10 -32.91 -2.48 -24.13
CA ARG A 10 -33.21 -2.77 -22.72
C ARG A 10 -32.49 -4.01 -22.20
N MET A 11 -32.38 -5.06 -23.02
CA MET A 11 -31.67 -6.29 -22.67
C MET A 11 -30.16 -6.06 -22.53
N ALA A 12 -29.57 -5.28 -23.43
CA ALA A 12 -28.15 -4.91 -23.37
C ALA A 12 -27.82 -4.03 -22.15
N ILE A 13 -28.70 -3.08 -21.82
CA ILE A 13 -28.57 -2.24 -20.61
C ILE A 13 -28.70 -3.11 -19.35
N SER A 14 -29.66 -4.04 -19.32
CA SER A 14 -29.81 -4.97 -18.19
C SER A 14 -28.58 -5.85 -18.00
N LEU A 15 -28.02 -6.39 -19.09
CA LEU A 15 -26.84 -7.26 -19.03
C LEU A 15 -25.60 -6.49 -18.56
N SER A 16 -25.41 -5.27 -19.06
CA SER A 16 -24.28 -4.42 -18.64
C SER A 16 -24.37 -4.01 -17.17
N PHE A 17 -25.55 -3.67 -16.65
CA PHE A 17 -25.73 -3.43 -15.22
C PHE A 17 -25.45 -4.68 -14.37
N SER A 18 -25.92 -5.86 -14.80
CA SER A 18 -25.64 -7.11 -14.09
C SER A 18 -24.14 -7.43 -14.05
N ILE A 19 -23.41 -7.17 -15.13
CA ILE A 19 -21.95 -7.36 -15.17
C ILE A 19 -21.25 -6.39 -14.22
N ILE A 20 -21.64 -5.11 -14.19
CA ILE A 20 -21.04 -4.10 -13.28
C ILE A 20 -21.28 -4.46 -11.81
N ILE A 21 -22.49 -4.90 -11.47
CA ILE A 21 -22.82 -5.31 -10.09
C ILE A 21 -22.01 -6.55 -9.72
N LEU A 22 -21.91 -7.53 -10.61
CA LEU A 22 -21.15 -8.75 -10.37
C LEU A 22 -19.65 -8.47 -10.22
N THR A 23 -19.06 -7.62 -11.07
CA THR A 23 -17.64 -7.25 -10.94
C THR A 23 -17.37 -6.47 -9.66
N THR A 24 -18.25 -5.52 -9.30
CA THR A 24 -18.15 -4.77 -8.03
C THR A 24 -18.24 -5.71 -6.82
N LEU A 25 -19.17 -6.67 -6.85
CA LEU A 25 -19.32 -7.67 -5.79
C LEU A 25 -18.06 -8.55 -5.69
N LEU A 26 -17.56 -9.06 -6.81
CA LEU A 26 -16.35 -9.89 -6.85
C LEU A 26 -15.11 -9.14 -6.33
N ILE A 27 -14.96 -7.85 -6.67
CA ILE A 27 -13.88 -6.99 -6.16
C ILE A 27 -14.03 -6.78 -4.64
N SER A 28 -15.24 -6.50 -4.16
CA SER A 28 -15.50 -6.29 -2.73
C SER A 28 -15.29 -7.55 -1.88
N LEU A 29 -15.53 -8.74 -2.45
CA LEU A 29 -15.36 -10.02 -1.77
C LEU A 29 -13.92 -10.54 -1.82
N ASN A 30 -13.06 -9.95 -2.66
CA ASN A 30 -11.68 -10.39 -2.82
C ASN A 30 -10.70 -9.19 -2.75
N PRO A 31 -10.46 -8.62 -1.55
CA PRO A 31 -9.52 -7.51 -1.36
C PRO A 31 -8.09 -7.84 -1.79
N ALA A 32 -7.73 -9.12 -1.91
CA ALA A 32 -6.42 -9.54 -2.40
C ALA A 32 -6.18 -9.19 -3.88
N LEU A 33 -7.22 -8.97 -4.70
CA LEU A 33 -7.07 -8.56 -6.11
C LEU A 33 -6.62 -7.11 -6.29
N ILE A 34 -6.66 -6.28 -5.24
CA ILE A 34 -6.22 -4.87 -5.27
C ILE A 34 -4.84 -4.68 -4.61
N LYS A 35 -4.31 -5.72 -3.93
CA LYS A 35 -3.02 -5.63 -3.24
C LYS A 35 -1.90 -5.63 -4.28
N SER A 36 -1.52 -4.44 -4.77
CA SER A 36 -0.32 -4.23 -5.56
C SER A 36 0.89 -4.51 -4.67
N GLU A 37 1.72 -5.49 -5.03
CA GLU A 37 3.03 -5.76 -4.40
C GLU A 37 4.07 -4.70 -4.83
N GLU A 38 3.67 -3.43 -4.83
CA GLU A 38 4.60 -2.34 -5.09
C GLU A 38 5.38 -2.12 -3.80
N GLY A 39 6.48 -2.86 -3.66
CA GLY A 39 7.43 -2.67 -2.58
C GLY A 39 7.81 -1.19 -2.55
N ILE A 40 7.45 -0.51 -1.47
CA ILE A 40 7.83 0.89 -1.27
C ILE A 40 9.35 0.87 -1.07
N ASP A 41 10.10 1.24 -2.11
CA ASP A 41 11.53 1.47 -1.98
C ASP A 41 11.73 2.68 -1.05
N VAL A 42 12.03 2.39 0.22
CA VAL A 42 12.29 3.42 1.24
C VAL A 42 13.66 4.04 0.95
N LEU A 43 13.66 5.14 0.21
CA LEU A 43 14.86 5.91 -0.11
C LEU A 43 15.26 6.82 1.07
N LEU A 44 16.18 6.33 1.90
CA LEU A 44 16.80 7.12 2.97
C LEU A 44 18.23 7.50 2.59
N PRO A 45 18.65 8.77 2.80
CA PRO A 45 20.04 9.16 2.61
C PRO A 45 20.99 8.36 3.49
N ILE A 46 22.07 7.83 2.91
CA ILE A 46 23.13 7.10 3.63
C ILE A 46 23.72 7.95 4.77
N SER A 47 23.76 9.27 4.60
CA SER A 47 24.23 10.24 5.58
C SER A 47 23.41 10.28 6.87
N LEU A 48 22.19 9.72 6.90
CA LEU A 48 21.42 9.57 8.14
C LEU A 48 22.04 8.53 9.09
N ASN A 49 22.85 7.62 8.58
CA ASN A 49 23.51 6.56 9.34
C ASN A 49 22.51 5.86 10.30
N LEU A 50 21.53 5.18 9.70
CA LEU A 50 20.45 4.48 10.39
C LEU A 50 20.60 2.97 10.21
N THR A 51 20.27 2.22 11.25
CA THR A 51 20.16 0.77 11.18
C THR A 51 18.77 0.39 10.68
N VAL A 52 18.66 0.12 9.38
CA VAL A 52 17.40 -0.17 8.70
C VAL A 52 17.41 -1.60 8.17
N LEU A 53 16.35 -2.34 8.46
CA LEU A 53 16.14 -3.72 8.02
C LEU A 53 15.07 -3.73 6.93
N THR A 54 15.39 -4.37 5.80
CA THR A 54 14.49 -4.56 4.65
C THR A 54 14.34 -6.04 4.30
N ASP A 55 14.83 -6.95 5.16
CA ASP A 55 14.66 -8.38 4.94
C ASP A 55 13.20 -8.80 5.16
N PRO A 56 12.71 -9.83 4.43
CA PRO A 56 11.31 -10.24 4.50
C PRO A 56 10.83 -10.64 5.90
N LEU A 57 11.72 -11.19 6.73
CA LEU A 57 11.37 -11.63 8.08
C LEU A 57 11.11 -10.43 9.00
N SER A 58 11.98 -9.43 8.96
CA SER A 58 11.82 -8.18 9.72
C SER A 58 10.54 -7.45 9.32
N ILE A 59 10.26 -7.34 8.02
CA ILE A 59 9.02 -6.73 7.50
C ILE A 59 7.79 -7.52 7.97
N SER A 60 7.78 -8.84 7.80
CA SER A 60 6.65 -9.69 8.21
C SER A 60 6.39 -9.66 9.71
N THR A 61 7.46 -9.59 10.51
CA THR A 61 7.34 -9.48 11.97
C THR A 61 6.74 -8.13 12.38
N ALA A 62 7.10 -7.06 11.67
CA ALA A 62 6.59 -5.72 11.92
C ALA A 62 5.21 -5.45 11.33
N SER A 63 4.70 -6.32 10.45
CA SER A 63 3.39 -6.15 9.81
C SER A 63 2.21 -6.67 10.65
N HIS A 64 2.51 -7.44 11.70
CA HIS A 64 1.51 -8.05 12.58
C HIS A 64 1.65 -7.55 14.02
N ASP A 65 0.51 -7.45 14.71
CA ASP A 65 0.44 -7.19 16.15
C ASP A 65 -0.19 -8.38 16.89
N PHE A 66 -0.31 -8.26 18.22
CA PHE A 66 -0.92 -9.32 19.04
C PHE A 66 -2.42 -9.52 18.75
N GLY A 67 -3.11 -8.49 18.27
CA GLY A 67 -4.53 -8.55 17.93
C GLY A 67 -4.81 -9.40 16.70
N ASN A 68 -3.86 -9.44 15.75
CA ASN A 68 -3.93 -10.26 14.53
C ASN A 68 -5.20 -10.04 13.70
N ILE A 69 -5.64 -8.78 13.60
CA ILE A 69 -6.82 -8.38 12.82
C ILE A 69 -6.40 -7.67 11.53
N THR A 70 -5.39 -6.81 11.61
CA THR A 70 -4.86 -6.01 10.49
C THR A 70 -3.44 -6.44 10.18
N ASP A 71 -3.10 -6.49 8.89
CA ASP A 71 -1.76 -6.78 8.38
C ASP A 71 -1.36 -5.67 7.40
N GLU A 72 -0.35 -4.88 7.78
CA GLU A 72 0.15 -3.74 7.01
C GLU A 72 1.67 -3.84 6.85
N ASN A 73 2.14 -3.96 5.61
CA ASN A 73 3.56 -4.17 5.34
C ASN A 73 4.34 -2.83 5.34
N PRO A 74 5.28 -2.63 6.28
CA PRO A 74 6.15 -1.47 6.21
C PRO A 74 7.15 -1.61 5.05
N GLY A 75 7.56 -0.50 4.46
CA GLY A 75 8.64 -0.51 3.45
C GLY A 75 10.02 -0.80 4.04
N ALA A 76 10.21 -0.51 5.34
CA ALA A 76 11.45 -0.76 6.07
C ALA A 76 11.23 -0.71 7.59
N VAL A 77 12.07 -1.40 8.36
CA VAL A 77 12.04 -1.42 9.84
C VAL A 77 13.29 -0.75 10.40
N LEU A 78 13.13 0.27 11.26
CA LEU A 78 14.24 0.88 11.99
C LEU A 78 14.57 0.02 13.22
N CYS A 79 15.83 -0.40 13.35
CA CYS A 79 16.36 -1.13 14.51
C CYS A 79 17.47 -0.31 15.19
N PRO A 80 17.13 0.79 15.89
CA PRO A 80 18.12 1.76 16.34
C PRO A 80 18.97 1.21 17.49
N SER A 81 20.28 1.46 17.44
CA SER A 81 21.21 1.16 18.54
C SER A 81 21.24 2.27 19.61
N SER A 82 20.71 3.45 19.28
CA SER A 82 20.67 4.62 20.16
C SER A 82 19.51 5.56 19.83
N THR A 83 19.12 6.40 20.80
CA THR A 83 18.08 7.43 20.61
C THR A 83 18.47 8.49 19.57
N ALA A 84 19.77 8.62 19.27
CA ALA A 84 20.27 9.55 18.27
C ALA A 84 19.82 9.17 16.85
N GLU A 85 19.74 7.87 16.53
CA GLU A 85 19.22 7.39 15.24
C GLU A 85 17.76 7.78 15.04
N VAL A 86 16.92 7.58 16.07
CA VAL A 86 15.50 7.97 16.05
C VAL A 86 15.37 9.48 15.86
N THR A 87 16.19 10.27 16.57
CA THR A 87 16.18 11.74 16.46
C THR A 87 16.55 12.20 15.04
N ARG A 88 17.56 11.60 14.41
CA ARG A 88 17.94 11.91 13.03
C ARG A 88 16.84 11.57 12.03
N LEU A 89 16.19 10.42 12.17
CA LEU A 89 15.08 10.03 11.30
C LEU A 89 13.89 11.00 11.44
N LEU A 90 13.51 11.36 12.66
CA LEU A 90 12.43 12.32 12.91
C LEU A 90 12.77 13.70 12.34
N HIS A 91 14.01 14.17 12.55
CA HIS A 91 14.46 15.44 12.00
C HIS A 91 14.45 15.44 10.46
N PHE A 92 14.87 14.34 9.83
CA PHE A 92 14.79 14.15 8.39
C PHE A 92 13.35 14.16 7.89
N ALA A 93 12.45 13.41 8.54
CA ALA A 93 11.04 13.34 8.19
C ALA A 93 10.34 14.72 8.32
N ASN A 94 10.80 15.56 9.24
CA ASN A 94 10.33 16.94 9.41
C ASN A 94 10.98 17.94 8.42
N GLY A 95 11.72 17.47 7.42
CA GLY A 95 12.38 18.32 6.42
C GLY A 95 13.63 19.05 6.92
N GLY A 96 14.13 18.72 8.12
CA GLY A 96 15.31 19.36 8.71
C GLY A 96 16.64 18.91 8.11
N PHE A 97 16.63 18.01 7.13
CA PHE A 97 17.86 17.50 6.55
C PHE A 97 18.39 18.43 5.45
N SER A 98 19.30 19.32 5.81
CA SER A 98 20.11 20.04 4.83
C SER A 98 21.17 19.10 4.27
N TYR A 99 21.13 18.85 2.97
CA TYR A 99 22.32 18.42 2.23
C TYR A 99 23.39 19.48 2.48
N GLY A 100 24.45 19.15 3.21
CA GLY A 100 25.58 20.05 3.37
C GLY A 100 26.07 20.46 1.99
N GLY A 101 25.88 21.74 1.65
CA GLY A 101 26.54 22.36 0.51
C GLY A 101 28.04 22.31 0.75
N GLY A 102 28.76 21.75 -0.21
CA GLY A 102 30.20 21.96 -0.35
C GLY A 102 30.52 23.38 -0.78
#